data_AF-A0A529XI87-F1
#
_entry.id   AF-A0A529XI87-F1
#
_cell.length_a   1.000
_cell.length_b   1.000
_cell.length_c   1.000
_cell.angle_alpha   90.00
_cell.angle_beta   90.00
_cell.angle_gamma   90.00
#
_symmetry.space_group_name_H-M   'P 1'
#
loop_
_entity.id
_entity.type
_entity.pdbx_description
1 polymer ?
#
loop_
_entity_poly.entity_id
_entity_poly.type
_entity_poly.pdbx_seq_one_letter_code
_entity_poly.pdbx_strand_id
1 'polypeptide(L)'
;VMRQGGTANGRRIVPEAWVHDTVATGGSFEAWQRGTMAFLFPKGRYRNKWYQTGYDSGAFSGIGIHGQWLYVNPKTEVVIAKMSSQPEPVDDRLDLDLVSFFEALSTMI
;
A
#
# COMPACT_ATOMS: atom_id res chain seq x y z
N VAL A 1 -2.12 -11.69 7.35
CA VAL A 1 -3.24 -10.85 7.84
C VAL A 1 -3.90 -10.08 6.70
N MET A 2 -3.41 -8.91 6.27
CA MET A 2 -4.14 -8.06 5.30
C MET A 2 -4.43 -8.75 3.96
N ARG A 3 -3.41 -9.30 3.29
CA ARG A 3 -3.58 -10.03 2.01
C ARG A 3 -4.57 -11.19 2.11
N GLN A 4 -4.64 -11.83 3.29
CA GLN A 4 -5.47 -13.01 3.55
C GLN A 4 -6.79 -12.65 4.27
N GLY A 5 -7.37 -11.48 3.99
CA GLY A 5 -8.69 -11.12 4.52
C GLY A 5 -8.77 -11.05 6.05
N GLY A 6 -7.65 -10.80 6.73
CA GLY A 6 -7.58 -10.65 8.19
C GLY A 6 -7.19 -11.92 8.96
N THR A 7 -6.85 -13.00 8.26
CA THR A 7 -6.43 -14.27 8.87
C THR A 7 -4.90 -14.39 8.91
N ALA A 8 -4.40 -15.10 9.93
CA ALA A 8 -3.04 -15.62 10.00
C ALA A 8 -3.05 -16.97 10.73
N ASN A 9 -2.32 -17.96 10.21
CA ASN A 9 -2.21 -19.29 10.79
C ASN A 9 -3.57 -19.94 11.13
N GLY A 10 -4.54 -19.82 10.21
CA GLY A 10 -5.89 -20.36 10.39
C GLY A 10 -6.78 -19.61 11.39
N ARG A 11 -6.27 -18.56 12.05
CA ARG A 11 -7.02 -17.76 13.02
C ARG A 11 -7.34 -16.38 12.46
N ARG A 12 -8.59 -15.95 12.62
CA ARG A 12 -9.03 -14.58 12.33
C ARG A 12 -8.43 -13.61 13.36
N ILE A 13 -7.59 -12.70 12.90
CA ILE A 13 -6.96 -11.66 13.73
C ILE A 13 -7.78 -10.37 13.67
N VAL A 14 -8.28 -10.02 12.48
CA VAL A 14 -9.22 -8.90 12.27
C VAL A 14 -10.40 -9.36 11.40
N PRO A 15 -11.57 -8.69 11.50
CA PRO A 15 -12.71 -8.98 10.63
C PRO A 15 -12.37 -8.79 9.15
N GLU A 16 -12.83 -9.70 8.31
CA GLU A 16 -12.66 -9.60 6.85
C GLU A 16 -13.33 -8.35 6.29
N ALA A 17 -14.51 -8.01 6.80
CA ALA A 17 -15.19 -6.76 6.46
C ALA A 17 -14.34 -5.53 6.76
N TRP A 18 -13.52 -5.55 7.82
CA TRP A 18 -12.60 -4.46 8.15
C TRP A 18 -11.45 -4.38 7.13
N VAL A 19 -10.92 -5.52 6.69
CA VAL A 19 -9.89 -5.56 5.64
C VAL A 19 -10.46 -5.06 4.32
N HIS A 20 -11.65 -5.52 3.91
CA HIS A 20 -12.31 -5.10 2.69
C HIS A 20 -12.62 -3.59 2.68
N ASP A 21 -13.10 -3.06 3.80
CA ASP A 21 -13.24 -1.60 3.99
C ASP A 21 -11.88 -0.89 3.85
N THR A 22 -10.82 -1.46 4.40
CA THR A 22 -9.49 -0.83 4.39
C THR A 22 -8.86 -0.73 3.01
N VAL A 23 -9.05 -1.73 2.14
CA VAL A 23 -8.28 -1.83 0.88
C VAL A 23 -9.13 -1.75 -0.39
N ALA A 24 -10.45 -1.89 -0.31
CA ALA A 24 -11.32 -1.95 -1.49
C ALA A 24 -12.43 -0.89 -1.49
N THR A 25 -13.23 -0.81 -0.42
CA THR A 25 -14.45 0.03 -0.44
C THR A 25 -14.34 1.36 0.30
N GLY A 26 -13.48 1.44 1.32
CA GLY A 26 -13.32 2.63 2.14
C GLY A 26 -12.22 3.56 1.65
N GLY A 27 -12.14 4.73 2.29
CA GLY A 27 -11.21 5.80 1.94
C GLY A 27 -11.84 6.80 0.95
N SER A 28 -11.61 8.09 1.18
CA SER A 28 -12.14 9.16 0.33
C SER A 28 -11.11 9.58 -0.71
N PHE A 29 -11.46 9.43 -1.99
CA PHE A 29 -10.65 9.93 -3.11
C PHE A 29 -10.51 11.46 -3.04
N GLU A 30 -11.60 12.18 -2.77
CA GLU A 30 -11.56 13.65 -2.66
C GLU A 30 -10.68 14.14 -1.52
N ALA A 31 -10.73 13.49 -0.35
CA ALA A 31 -9.86 13.84 0.76
C ALA A 31 -8.39 13.59 0.43
N TRP A 32 -8.09 12.49 -0.29
CA TRP A 32 -6.75 12.19 -0.77
C TRP A 32 -6.23 13.23 -1.77
N GLN A 33 -7.05 13.64 -2.74
CA GLN A 33 -6.69 14.65 -3.74
C GLN A 33 -6.38 16.03 -3.14
N ARG A 34 -6.95 16.36 -1.97
CA ARG A 34 -6.62 17.59 -1.22
C ARG A 34 -5.34 17.46 -0.39
N GLY A 35 -4.76 16.26 -0.29
CA GLY A 35 -3.57 15.98 0.49
C GLY A 35 -2.26 16.21 -0.30
N THR A 36 -1.14 16.15 0.41
CA THR A 36 0.19 16.38 -0.16
C THR A 36 0.79 15.18 -0.87
N MET A 37 0.14 14.00 -0.82
CA MET A 37 0.64 12.74 -1.41
C MET A 37 -0.05 12.37 -2.72
N ALA A 38 -0.89 13.26 -3.28
CA ALA A 38 -1.55 13.00 -4.56
C ALA A 38 -0.55 12.77 -5.71
N PHE A 39 0.65 13.36 -5.64
CA PHE A 39 1.70 13.12 -6.64
C PHE A 39 2.20 11.65 -6.63
N LEU A 40 2.28 11.02 -5.45
CA LEU A 40 2.75 9.65 -5.29
C LEU A 40 1.69 8.65 -5.79
N PHE A 41 0.42 8.90 -5.48
CA PHE A 41 -0.71 8.09 -5.94
C PHE A 41 -1.82 8.98 -6.51
N PRO A 42 -1.83 9.26 -7.83
CA PRO A 42 -2.83 10.13 -8.45
C PRO A 42 -4.27 9.64 -8.32
N LYS A 43 -4.46 8.32 -8.20
CA LYS A 43 -5.77 7.68 -7.96
C LYS A 43 -5.92 7.17 -6.51
N GLY A 44 -5.05 7.61 -5.62
CA GLY A 44 -4.91 7.05 -4.29
C GLY A 44 -6.07 7.38 -3.35
N ARG A 45 -6.06 6.66 -2.23
CA ARG A 45 -6.93 6.87 -1.06
C ARG A 45 -6.16 6.50 0.20
N TYR A 46 -6.69 6.87 1.36
CA TYR A 46 -6.14 6.45 2.64
C TYR A 46 -7.27 5.98 3.57
N ARG A 47 -7.08 4.82 4.20
CA ARG A 47 -8.06 4.24 5.12
C ARG A 47 -7.36 3.36 6.16
N ASN A 48 -7.75 3.48 7.43
CA ASN A 48 -7.28 2.62 8.53
C ASN A 48 -5.75 2.45 8.61
N LYS A 49 -5.02 3.54 8.36
CA LYS A 49 -3.54 3.60 8.35
C LYS A 49 -2.85 2.94 7.16
N TRP A 50 -3.59 2.61 6.11
CA TRP A 50 -3.07 2.08 4.85
C TRP A 50 -3.24 3.06 3.69
N TYR A 51 -2.20 3.15 2.87
CA TYR A 51 -2.20 3.86 1.60
C TYR A 51 -2.75 2.93 0.53
N GLN A 52 -3.77 3.36 -0.21
CA GLN A 52 -4.26 2.66 -1.40
C GLN A 52 -3.66 3.35 -2.62
N THR A 53 -2.99 2.59 -3.49
CA THR A 53 -2.23 3.16 -4.63
C THR A 53 -3.14 3.68 -5.74
N GLY A 54 -4.33 3.08 -5.88
CA GLY A 54 -5.24 3.34 -7.00
C GLY A 54 -4.81 2.69 -8.32
N TYR A 55 -3.83 1.78 -8.29
CA TYR A 55 -3.50 0.92 -9.42
C TYR A 55 -4.56 -0.15 -9.67
N ASP A 56 -4.66 -0.62 -10.91
CA ASP A 56 -5.60 -1.68 -11.31
C ASP A 56 -5.28 -3.04 -10.65
N SER A 57 -4.06 -3.20 -10.13
CA SER A 57 -3.66 -4.32 -9.27
C SER A 57 -4.39 -4.34 -7.92
N GLY A 58 -5.01 -3.21 -7.53
CA GLY A 58 -5.59 -3.04 -6.20
C GLY A 58 -4.53 -2.92 -5.11
N ALA A 59 -3.28 -2.58 -5.48
CA ALA A 59 -2.19 -2.56 -4.54
C ALA A 59 -2.38 -1.51 -3.44
N PHE A 60 -1.90 -1.86 -2.25
CA PHE A 60 -1.92 -0.98 -1.07
C PHE A 60 -0.61 -1.11 -0.30
N SER A 61 -0.30 -0.14 0.56
CA SER A 61 0.99 -0.06 1.23
C SER A 61 0.93 0.53 2.64
N GLY A 62 1.84 0.07 3.47
CA GLY A 62 2.36 0.81 4.63
C GLY A 62 3.65 1.51 4.23
N ILE A 63 3.78 2.79 4.55
CA ILE A 63 4.91 3.63 4.18
C ILE A 63 5.48 4.25 5.45
N GLY A 64 6.80 4.23 5.59
CA GLY A 64 7.51 4.87 6.69
C GLY A 64 8.73 5.63 6.18
N ILE A 65 9.09 6.69 6.91
CA ILE A 65 10.26 7.52 6.63
C ILE A 65 11.56 6.70 6.58
N HIS A 66 12.59 7.24 5.95
CA HIS A 66 13.88 6.57 5.73
C HIS A 66 13.76 5.30 4.85
N GLY A 67 12.70 5.22 4.03
CA GLY A 67 12.54 4.21 2.99
C GLY A 67 11.97 2.87 3.45
N GLN A 68 11.06 2.87 4.45
CA GLN A 68 10.35 1.65 4.86
C GLN A 68 9.11 1.44 3.98
N TRP A 69 8.96 0.24 3.43
CA TRP A 69 7.79 -0.11 2.63
C TRP A 69 7.28 -1.50 2.98
N LEU A 70 5.96 -1.59 3.12
CA LEU A 70 5.22 -2.85 3.10
C LEU A 70 4.18 -2.74 1.99
N TYR A 71 4.53 -3.22 0.80
CA TYR A 71 3.68 -3.16 -0.39
C TYR A 71 2.98 -4.50 -0.60
N VAL A 72 1.69 -4.47 -0.92
CA VAL A 72 0.88 -5.67 -1.14
C VAL A 72 0.14 -5.53 -2.46
N ASN A 73 0.37 -6.48 -3.37
CA ASN A 73 -0.45 -6.67 -4.56
C ASN A 73 -1.41 -7.84 -4.30
N PRO A 74 -2.71 -7.59 -4.08
CA PRO A 74 -3.66 -8.66 -3.81
C PRO A 74 -3.95 -9.53 -5.05
N LYS A 75 -3.80 -8.99 -6.26
CA LYS A 75 -4.10 -9.69 -7.51
C LYS A 75 -3.09 -10.78 -7.84
N THR A 76 -1.81 -10.52 -7.59
CA THR A 76 -0.72 -11.50 -7.79
C THR A 76 -0.30 -12.19 -6.51
N GLU A 77 -1.01 -11.94 -5.40
CA GLU A 77 -0.74 -12.53 -4.09
C GLU A 77 0.65 -12.23 -3.51
N VAL A 78 1.31 -11.15 -3.98
CA VAL A 78 2.66 -10.75 -3.57
C VAL A 78 2.65 -9.77 -2.40
N VAL A 79 3.59 -9.95 -1.48
CA VAL A 79 3.93 -8.98 -0.43
C VAL A 79 5.42 -8.66 -0.52
N ILE A 80 5.76 -7.37 -0.63
CA ILE A 80 7.13 -6.88 -0.64
C ILE A 80 7.37 -6.11 0.66
N ALA A 81 8.37 -6.55 1.43
CA ALA A 81 8.86 -5.82 2.59
C ALA A 81 10.24 -5.25 2.27
N LYS A 82 10.36 -3.91 2.30
CA LYS A 82 11.63 -3.19 2.15
C LYS A 82 11.93 -2.48 3.46
N MET A 83 13.01 -2.88 4.12
CA MET A 83 13.59 -2.17 5.25
C MET A 83 14.79 -1.36 4.77
N SER A 84 14.97 -0.18 5.33
CA SER A 84 16.00 0.75 4.85
C SER A 84 16.43 1.73 5.95
N SER A 85 17.46 2.50 5.68
CA SER A 85 17.92 3.60 6.52
C SER A 85 18.42 4.74 5.63
N GLN A 86 17.55 5.22 4.73
CA GLN A 86 17.92 6.30 3.81
C GLN A 86 18.31 7.56 4.60
N PRO A 87 19.31 8.34 4.13
CA PRO A 87 19.74 9.55 4.83
C PRO A 87 18.59 10.53 5.04
N GLU A 88 17.81 10.79 3.98
CA GLU A 88 16.64 11.64 4.06
C GLU A 88 15.42 10.89 4.61
N PRO A 89 14.57 11.54 5.41
CA PRO A 89 13.34 10.93 5.90
C PRO A 89 12.33 10.69 4.76
N VAL A 90 12.31 11.55 3.74
CA VAL A 90 11.45 11.44 2.55
C VAL A 90 12.27 11.84 1.32
N ASP A 91 12.21 11.03 0.26
CA ASP A 91 12.81 11.29 -1.04
C ASP A 91 11.76 11.00 -2.12
N ASP A 92 11.01 12.02 -2.51
CA ASP A 92 9.85 11.89 -3.42
C ASP A 92 10.21 11.21 -4.74
N ARG A 93 11.41 11.47 -5.28
CA ARG A 93 11.85 10.89 -6.55
C ARG A 93 12.11 9.40 -6.38
N LEU A 94 12.83 9.03 -5.32
CA LEU A 94 13.10 7.63 -5.03
C LEU A 94 11.82 6.87 -4.66
N ASP A 95 10.88 7.51 -3.98
CA ASP A 95 9.60 6.91 -3.62
C ASP A 95 8.76 6.59 -4.88
N LEU A 96 8.73 7.49 -5.87
CA LEU A 96 8.11 7.23 -7.17
C LEU A 96 8.77 6.05 -7.92
N ASP A 97 10.11 6.00 -7.93
CA ASP A 97 10.87 4.92 -8.54
C ASP A 97 10.57 3.58 -7.86
N LEU A 98 10.50 3.56 -6.51
CA LEU A 98 10.24 2.37 -5.71
C LEU A 98 8.83 1.84 -5.91
N VAL A 99 7.81 2.69 -5.91
CA VAL A 99 6.43 2.24 -6.15
C VAL A 99 6.30 1.64 -7.56
N SER A 100 6.89 2.28 -8.57
CA SER A 100 6.88 1.77 -9.94
C SER A 100 7.60 0.41 -10.04
N PHE A 101 8.74 0.29 -9.36
CA PHE A 101 9.48 -0.97 -9.27
C PHE A 101 8.68 -2.07 -8.57
N PHE A 102 7.99 -1.78 -7.46
CA PHE A 102 7.18 -2.76 -6.76
C PHE A 102 6.00 -3.26 -7.58
N GLU A 103 5.30 -2.36 -8.28
CA GLU A 103 4.21 -2.73 -9.19
C GLU A 103 4.74 -3.69 -10.28
N ALA A 104 5.83 -3.33 -10.95
CA ALA A 104 6.44 -4.16 -11.98
C ALA A 104 6.88 -5.53 -11.43
N LEU A 105 7.66 -5.55 -10.34
CA LEU A 105 8.18 -6.77 -9.72
C LEU A 105 7.05 -7.70 -9.29
N SER A 106 5.96 -7.15 -8.76
CA SER A 106 4.82 -7.94 -8.28
C SER A 106 4.10 -8.75 -9.37
N THR A 107 4.39 -8.47 -10.65
CA THR A 107 3.82 -9.20 -11.81
C THR A 107 4.77 -10.22 -12.44
N MET A 108 6.01 -10.32 -11.95
CA MET A 108 7.05 -11.20 -12.51
C MET A 108 7.18 -12.55 -11.78
N ILE A 109 6.42 -12.73 -10.70
CA ILE A 109 6.48 -13.88 -9.78
C ILE A 109 5.12 -14.55 -9.65
#